data_AF-A0A4R2NXP4-F1
#
_entry.id   AF-A0A4R2NXP4-F1
#
_cell.length_a   1.000
_cell.length_b   1.000
_cell.length_c   1.000
_cell.angle_alpha   90.00
_cell.angle_beta   90.00
_cell.angle_gamma   90.00
#
_symmetry.space_group_name_H-M   'P 1'
#
loop_
_entity.id
_entity.type
_entity.pdbx_description
1 polymer ?
#
loop_
_entity_poly.entity_id
_entity_poly.type
_entity_poly.pdbx_seq_one_letter_code
_entity_poly.pdbx_strand_id
1 'polypeptide(L)'
;MILSAFLKTLGQIGDRAFRRVLLLGLGLTVLLLAVVYALVFFLVGWMLPDTLSLPWIGAVNWVDELLSGASLLLMLVLSVFLMVPVASAFIGVFLDDVAAAVERRHYPHLPEAPRIPVLDQIRDAVGFFGVVVAVNLAALVLYFLVGPLAPLLFWTVNGYLLGREYFQMAAMRRLGRKGAVALRKRHGLTVFAAGLLMAVPLSLPLVNLVIPILGAAVFTHLYHGLAAREGAAP
;
A
#
# COMPACT_ATOMS: atom_id res chain seq x y z
N MET A 1 -22.83 1.02 3.46
CA MET A 1 -21.63 0.49 4.14
C MET A 1 -20.35 0.81 3.38
N ILE A 2 -20.16 0.29 2.16
CA ILE A 2 -18.96 0.62 1.36
C ILE A 2 -18.94 2.12 1.04
N LEU A 3 -19.98 2.64 0.37
CA LEU A 3 -20.08 4.07 0.07
C LEU A 3 -19.98 4.97 1.31
N SER A 4 -20.60 4.56 2.42
CA SER A 4 -20.49 5.30 3.69
C SER A 4 -19.08 5.28 4.29
N ALA A 5 -18.33 4.19 4.12
CA ALA A 5 -16.93 4.12 4.55
C ALA A 5 -16.07 5.07 3.71
N PHE A 6 -16.23 5.04 2.39
CA PHE A 6 -15.55 5.97 1.48
C PHE A 6 -15.91 7.43 1.78
N LEU A 7 -17.20 7.76 1.92
CA LEU A 7 -17.65 9.12 2.24
C LEU A 7 -17.15 9.60 3.61
N LYS A 8 -17.11 8.72 4.62
CA LYS A 8 -16.51 9.05 5.93
C LYS A 8 -15.01 9.34 5.79
N THR A 9 -14.27 8.53 5.04
CA THR A 9 -12.85 8.75 4.80
C THR A 9 -12.62 10.05 4.02
N LEU A 10 -13.37 10.30 2.94
CA LEU A 10 -13.27 11.53 2.17
C LEU A 10 -13.62 12.77 3.01
N GLY A 11 -14.65 12.69 3.86
CA GLY A 11 -15.01 13.76 4.78
C GLY A 11 -13.96 14.04 5.87
N GLN A 12 -13.13 13.05 6.22
CA GLN A 12 -12.03 13.21 7.18
C GLN A 12 -10.79 13.88 6.60
N ILE A 13 -10.62 13.93 5.27
CA ILE A 13 -9.48 14.59 4.63
C ILE A 13 -9.39 16.07 5.06
N GLY A 14 -10.51 16.71 5.40
CA GLY A 14 -10.57 18.07 5.93
C GLY A 14 -10.26 18.21 7.44
N ASP A 15 -10.21 17.14 8.23
CA ASP A 15 -9.94 17.21 9.68
C ASP A 15 -8.44 17.50 9.94
N ARG A 16 -8.13 18.37 10.92
CA ARG A 16 -6.73 18.67 11.28
C ARG A 16 -6.00 17.45 11.81
N ALA A 17 -6.69 16.57 12.56
CA ALA A 17 -6.07 15.38 13.12
C ALA A 17 -5.69 14.37 12.03
N PHE A 18 -6.60 14.12 11.08
CA PHE A 18 -6.35 13.24 9.94
C PHE A 18 -5.28 13.83 9.00
N ARG A 19 -5.34 15.14 8.72
CA ARG A 19 -4.30 15.83 7.94
C ARG A 19 -2.92 15.72 8.58
N ARG A 20 -2.82 15.81 9.91
CA ARG A 20 -1.53 15.64 10.60
C ARG A 20 -0.98 14.22 10.37
N VAL A 21 -1.80 13.19 10.50
CA VAL A 21 -1.37 11.80 10.25
C VAL A 21 -1.01 11.61 8.77
N LEU A 22 -1.81 12.17 7.86
CA LEU A 22 -1.55 12.10 6.42
C LEU A 22 -0.25 12.83 6.05
N LEU A 23 -0.01 14.03 6.58
CA LEU A 23 1.20 14.82 6.33
C LEU A 23 2.44 14.21 7.00
N LEU A 24 2.31 13.62 8.19
CA LEU A 24 3.40 12.86 8.82
C LEU A 24 3.72 11.60 8.02
N GLY A 25 2.69 10.88 7.56
CA GLY A 25 2.82 9.77 6.63
C GLY A 25 3.55 10.15 5.37
N LEU A 26 3.06 11.18 4.68
CA LEU A 26 3.66 11.69 3.46
C LEU A 26 5.08 12.20 3.68
N GLY A 27 5.32 12.99 4.73
CA GLY A 27 6.63 13.52 5.08
C GLY A 27 7.65 12.43 5.39
N LEU A 28 7.26 11.40 6.15
CA LEU A 28 8.13 10.25 6.42
C LEU A 28 8.34 9.41 5.17
N THR A 29 7.36 9.30 4.27
CA THR A 29 7.52 8.64 2.96
C THR A 29 8.61 9.34 2.15
N VAL A 30 8.53 10.67 2.03
CA VAL A 30 9.51 11.48 1.30
C VAL A 30 10.89 11.37 1.95
N LEU A 31 10.95 11.43 3.28
CA LEU A 31 12.21 11.28 4.02
C LEU A 31 12.84 9.90 3.78
N LEU A 32 12.06 8.82 3.88
CA LEU A 32 12.54 7.47 3.67
C LEU A 32 12.98 7.26 2.22
N LEU A 33 12.23 7.79 1.24
CA LEU A 33 12.62 7.80 -0.16
C LEU A 33 13.97 8.52 -0.36
N ALA A 34 14.15 9.69 0.26
CA ALA A 34 15.42 10.44 0.20
C ALA A 34 16.58 9.66 0.84
N VAL A 35 16.34 9.00 1.98
CA VAL A 35 17.35 8.18 2.67
C VAL A 35 17.74 6.95 1.83
N VAL A 36 16.76 6.22 1.29
CA VAL A 36 17.04 5.05 0.45
C VAL A 36 17.73 5.48 -0.84
N TYR A 37 17.29 6.58 -1.45
CA TYR A 37 17.96 7.17 -2.61
C TYR A 37 19.42 7.52 -2.29
N ALA A 38 19.68 8.21 -1.18
CA ALA A 38 21.03 8.55 -0.76
C ALA A 38 21.87 7.29 -0.51
N LEU A 39 21.33 6.27 0.17
CA LEU A 39 22.02 5.02 0.42
C LEU A 39 22.39 4.31 -0.89
N VAL A 40 21.45 4.19 -1.83
CA VAL A 40 21.68 3.59 -3.14
C VAL A 40 22.72 4.41 -3.91
N PHE A 41 22.61 5.73 -3.91
CA PHE A 41 23.57 6.63 -4.56
C PHE A 41 24.99 6.44 -4.01
N PHE A 42 25.15 6.42 -2.69
CA PHE A 42 26.45 6.16 -2.06
C PHE A 42 26.98 4.75 -2.36
N LEU A 43 26.11 3.74 -2.33
CA LEU A 43 26.49 2.37 -2.63
C LEU A 43 26.94 2.22 -4.08
N VAL A 44 26.18 2.79 -5.01
CA VAL A 44 26.50 2.81 -6.45
C VAL A 44 27.80 3.57 -6.70
N GLY A 45 27.99 4.73 -6.08
CA GLY A 45 29.23 5.52 -6.17
C GLY A 45 30.44 4.83 -5.53
N TRP A 46 30.24 3.94 -4.54
CA TRP A 46 31.31 3.09 -4.02
C TRP A 46 31.66 1.94 -4.99
N MET A 47 30.67 1.37 -5.66
CA MET A 47 30.85 0.19 -6.53
C MET A 47 31.29 0.54 -7.95
N LEU A 48 30.96 1.74 -8.45
CA LEU A 48 31.31 2.19 -9.79
C LEU A 48 32.50 3.16 -9.73
N PRO A 49 33.45 3.07 -10.68
CA PRO A 49 34.50 4.07 -10.82
C PRO A 49 33.93 5.45 -11.17
N ASP A 50 34.65 6.52 -10.80
CA ASP A 50 34.27 7.91 -11.07
C ASP A 50 34.03 8.24 -12.55
N THR A 51 34.62 7.44 -13.43
CA THR A 51 34.48 7.50 -14.88
C THR A 51 34.07 6.14 -15.43
N LEU A 52 32.94 6.08 -16.12
CA LEU A 52 32.52 4.90 -16.88
C LEU A 52 32.82 5.12 -18.36
N SER A 53 33.78 4.34 -18.87
CA SER A 53 34.10 4.27 -20.29
C SER A 53 33.08 3.37 -20.99
N LEU A 54 32.06 3.95 -21.59
CA LEU A 54 31.09 3.20 -22.39
C LEU A 54 31.60 3.09 -23.85
N PRO A 55 31.62 1.89 -24.44
CA PRO A 55 31.94 1.77 -25.86
C PRO A 55 30.91 2.57 -26.67
N TRP A 56 31.37 3.27 -27.71
CA TRP A 56 30.58 4.17 -28.59
C TRP A 56 30.17 5.53 -28.02
N ILE A 57 30.19 5.75 -26.70
CA ILE A 57 29.68 6.98 -26.05
C ILE A 57 30.80 7.82 -25.42
N GLY A 58 31.93 7.21 -25.03
CA GLY A 58 33.07 7.89 -24.43
C GLY A 58 33.11 7.76 -22.90
N ALA A 59 33.95 8.57 -22.25
CA ALA A 59 34.06 8.61 -20.79
C ALA A 59 32.92 9.44 -20.20
N VAL A 60 32.06 8.80 -19.41
CA VAL A 60 30.93 9.42 -18.72
C VAL A 60 31.28 9.60 -17.24
N ASN A 61 31.27 10.85 -16.76
CA ASN A 61 31.41 11.18 -15.34
C ASN A 61 30.05 11.01 -14.66
N TRP A 62 29.89 10.00 -13.80
CA TRP A 62 28.60 9.70 -13.18
C TRP A 62 28.10 10.82 -12.23
N VAL A 63 29.02 11.63 -11.70
CA VAL A 63 28.73 12.75 -10.79
C VAL A 63 28.34 14.03 -11.54
N ASP A 64 29.04 14.36 -12.63
CA ASP A 64 28.88 15.64 -13.35
C ASP A 64 27.71 15.64 -14.35
N GLU A 65 27.31 14.47 -14.84
CA GLU A 65 26.26 14.33 -15.86
C GLU A 65 24.84 14.18 -15.30
N LEU A 66 24.57 14.59 -14.05
CA LEU A 66 23.19 14.61 -13.52
C LEU A 66 22.21 15.43 -14.40
N LEU A 67 22.74 16.28 -15.29
CA LEU A 67 22.00 17.11 -16.26
C LEU A 67 21.93 16.54 -17.70
N SER A 68 22.53 15.40 -18.01
CA SER A 68 22.52 14.81 -19.37
C SER A 68 21.41 13.76 -19.55
N GLY A 69 20.97 13.50 -20.78
CA GLY A 69 19.89 12.52 -21.05
C GLY A 69 20.17 11.09 -20.56
N ALA A 70 21.43 10.74 -20.27
CA ALA A 70 21.82 9.47 -19.66
C ALA A 70 21.47 9.40 -18.16
N SER A 71 21.53 10.53 -17.42
CA SER A 71 21.08 10.58 -16.03
C SER A 71 19.57 10.43 -15.93
N LEU A 72 18.80 10.92 -16.90
CA LEU A 72 17.35 10.72 -16.96
C LEU A 72 17.01 9.24 -17.07
N LEU A 73 17.69 8.48 -17.94
CA LEU A 73 17.50 7.03 -18.07
C LEU A 73 17.93 6.28 -16.80
N LEU A 74 19.09 6.64 -16.24
CA LEU A 74 19.58 6.05 -14.99
C LEU A 74 18.61 6.34 -13.83
N MET A 75 18.15 7.58 -13.68
CA MET A 75 17.16 7.99 -12.68
C MET A 75 15.82 7.31 -12.91
N LEU A 76 15.40 7.09 -14.16
CA LEU A 76 14.16 6.36 -14.46
C LEU A 76 14.28 4.91 -13.96
N VAL A 77 15.38 4.23 -14.28
CA VAL A 77 15.64 2.85 -13.85
C VAL A 77 15.79 2.76 -12.33
N LEU A 78 16.58 3.66 -11.74
CA LEU A 78 16.73 3.76 -10.29
C LEU A 78 15.38 4.02 -9.64
N SER A 79 14.53 4.90 -10.20
CA SER A 79 13.23 5.24 -9.62
C SER A 79 12.29 4.03 -9.55
N VAL A 80 12.28 3.17 -10.57
CA VAL A 80 11.49 1.93 -10.57
C VAL A 80 12.01 0.99 -9.50
N PHE A 81 13.33 0.85 -9.38
CA PHE A 81 13.94 -0.02 -8.38
C PHE A 81 13.78 0.51 -6.95
N LEU A 82 13.85 1.82 -6.75
CA LEU A 82 13.66 2.52 -5.47
C LEU A 82 12.19 2.54 -5.04
N MET A 83 11.26 2.58 -5.98
CA MET A 83 9.83 2.61 -5.70
C MET A 83 9.38 1.36 -4.93
N VAL A 84 9.91 0.18 -5.28
CA VAL A 84 9.49 -1.09 -4.66
C VAL A 84 9.88 -1.20 -3.16
N PRO A 85 11.13 -0.96 -2.73
CA PRO A 85 11.51 -0.93 -1.32
C PRO A 85 10.79 0.16 -0.53
N VAL A 86 10.64 1.36 -1.10
CA VAL A 86 10.02 2.51 -0.43
C VAL A 86 8.53 2.25 -0.21
N ALA A 87 7.82 1.75 -1.23
CA ALA A 87 6.43 1.34 -1.09
C ALA A 87 6.27 0.24 -0.02
N SER A 88 7.19 -0.74 0.01
CA SER A 88 7.16 -1.84 0.99
C SER A 88 7.36 -1.37 2.43
N ALA A 89 8.33 -0.47 2.65
CA ALA A 89 8.59 0.12 3.97
C ALA A 89 7.41 0.99 4.45
N PHE A 90 6.75 1.69 3.53
CA PHE A 90 5.60 2.53 3.83
C PHE A 90 4.37 1.72 4.28
N ILE A 91 4.08 0.61 3.59
CA ILE A 91 2.92 -0.26 3.86
C ILE A 91 2.99 -0.85 5.28
N GLY A 92 4.16 -1.30 5.75
CA GLY A 92 4.27 -1.98 7.04
C GLY A 92 4.13 -1.05 8.26
N VAL A 93 4.72 0.16 8.20
CA VAL A 93 4.85 1.03 9.38
C VAL A 93 3.62 1.92 9.58
N PHE A 94 3.00 2.41 8.50
CA PHE A 94 1.97 3.45 8.61
C PHE A 94 0.53 2.97 8.71
N LEU A 95 0.24 1.78 8.18
CA LEU A 95 -1.16 1.34 8.06
C LEU A 95 -1.80 1.09 9.44
N ASP A 96 -1.02 0.64 10.41
CA ASP A 96 -1.50 0.39 11.77
C ASP A 96 -1.80 1.70 12.51
N ASP A 97 -0.93 2.71 12.35
CA ASP A 97 -1.09 4.05 12.91
C ASP A 97 -2.30 4.79 12.32
N VAL A 98 -2.53 4.65 11.01
CA VAL A 98 -3.72 5.22 10.35
C VAL A 98 -4.99 4.57 10.89
N ALA A 99 -5.03 3.24 10.99
CA ALA A 99 -6.17 2.55 11.58
C ALA A 99 -6.42 2.99 13.03
N ALA A 100 -5.36 3.09 13.85
CA ALA A 100 -5.46 3.59 15.22
C ALA A 100 -5.97 5.04 15.30
N ALA A 101 -5.54 5.91 14.39
CA ALA A 101 -6.03 7.28 14.32
C ALA A 101 -7.52 7.35 13.96
N VAL A 102 -7.96 6.53 12.99
CA VAL A 102 -9.37 6.43 12.60
C VAL A 102 -10.22 5.90 13.74
N GLU A 103 -9.76 4.87 14.46
CA GLU A 103 -10.43 4.33 15.63
C GLU A 103 -10.60 5.38 16.74
N ARG A 104 -9.53 6.07 17.13
CA ARG A 104 -9.59 7.12 18.15
C ARG A 104 -10.59 8.24 17.81
N ARG A 105 -10.73 8.57 16.52
CA ARG A 105 -11.59 9.67 16.07
C ARG A 105 -13.06 9.29 15.91
N HIS A 106 -13.33 8.11 15.36
CA HIS A 106 -14.68 7.70 14.97
C HIS A 106 -15.28 6.63 15.88
N TYR A 107 -14.46 5.95 16.65
CA TYR A 107 -14.85 4.90 17.58
C TYR A 107 -14.20 5.11 18.96
N PRO A 108 -14.37 6.29 19.58
CA PRO A 108 -13.68 6.64 20.84
C PRO A 108 -14.12 5.80 22.04
N HIS A 109 -15.24 5.08 21.93
CA HIS A 109 -15.77 4.19 22.96
C HIS A 109 -15.04 2.84 23.02
N LEU A 110 -14.21 2.52 22.02
CA LEU A 110 -13.48 1.26 21.99
C LEU A 110 -12.29 1.30 22.97
N PRO A 111 -11.98 0.19 23.66
CA PRO A 111 -10.76 0.08 24.43
C PRO A 111 -9.53 0.14 23.51
N GLU A 112 -8.35 0.32 24.10
CA GLU A 112 -7.10 0.27 23.36
C GLU A 112 -6.98 -1.05 22.59
N ALA A 113 -6.50 -0.99 21.34
CA ALA A 113 -6.40 -2.17 20.50
C ALA A 113 -5.32 -3.12 21.06
N PRO A 114 -5.60 -4.42 21.20
CA PRO A 114 -4.60 -5.40 21.59
C PRO A 114 -3.42 -5.41 20.61
N ARG A 115 -2.20 -5.57 21.14
CA ARG A 115 -1.01 -5.77 20.28
C ARG A 115 -1.13 -7.09 19.54
N ILE A 116 -0.93 -7.06 18.22
CA ILE A 116 -0.93 -8.26 17.40
C ILE A 116 0.41 -9.01 17.63
N PRO A 117 0.40 -10.31 17.98
CA PRO A 117 1.63 -11.09 18.13
C PRO A 117 2.46 -11.07 16.84
N VAL A 118 3.78 -10.86 16.96
CA VAL A 118 4.70 -10.78 15.81
C VAL A 118 4.60 -12.02 14.93
N LEU A 119 4.45 -13.21 15.53
CA LEU A 119 4.29 -14.46 14.79
C LEU A 119 3.03 -14.47 13.92
N ASP A 120 1.94 -13.87 14.39
CA ASP A 120 0.71 -13.76 13.61
C ASP A 120 0.86 -12.76 12.46
N GLN A 121 1.59 -11.66 12.66
CA GLN A 121 1.93 -10.72 11.59
C GLN A 121 2.77 -11.40 10.50
N ILE A 122 3.83 -12.14 10.88
CA ILE A 122 4.68 -12.89 9.94
C ILE A 122 3.86 -13.91 9.15
N ARG A 123 3.03 -14.70 9.84
CA ARG A 123 2.20 -15.72 9.18
C ARG A 123 1.17 -15.10 8.25
N ASP A 124 0.62 -13.94 8.57
CA ASP A 124 -0.31 -13.23 7.70
C ASP A 124 0.43 -12.69 6.46
N ALA A 125 1.58 -12.04 6.64
CA ALA A 125 2.42 -11.53 5.57
C ALA A 125 2.87 -12.64 4.60
N VAL A 126 3.37 -13.77 5.09
CA VAL A 126 3.76 -14.92 4.25
C VAL A 126 2.54 -15.49 3.50
N GLY A 127 1.40 -15.61 4.19
CA GLY A 127 0.16 -16.07 3.57
C GLY A 127 -0.37 -15.10 2.51
N PHE A 128 -0.21 -13.79 2.70
CA PHE A 128 -0.54 -12.80 1.69
C PHE A 128 0.41 -12.85 0.51
N PHE A 129 1.72 -12.94 0.76
CA PHE A 129 2.72 -13.08 -0.30
C PHE A 129 2.40 -14.26 -1.22
N GLY A 130 2.08 -15.43 -0.65
CA GLY A 130 1.65 -16.59 -1.45
C GLY A 130 0.41 -16.32 -2.31
N VAL A 131 -0.56 -15.56 -1.79
CA VAL A 131 -1.75 -15.14 -2.56
C VAL A 131 -1.39 -14.13 -3.65
N VAL A 132 -0.54 -13.15 -3.37
CA VAL A 132 -0.05 -12.16 -4.35
C VAL A 132 0.62 -12.89 -5.51
N VAL A 133 1.52 -13.83 -5.23
CA VAL A 133 2.20 -14.63 -6.25
C VAL A 133 1.20 -15.44 -7.07
N ALA A 134 0.32 -16.21 -6.43
CA ALA A 134 -0.66 -17.05 -7.12
C ALA A 134 -1.61 -16.23 -8.01
N VAL A 135 -2.12 -15.11 -7.50
CA VAL A 135 -3.04 -14.23 -8.24
C VAL A 135 -2.33 -13.56 -9.40
N ASN A 136 -1.09 -13.07 -9.22
CA ASN A 136 -0.35 -12.43 -10.30
C ASN A 136 0.07 -13.43 -11.39
N LEU A 137 0.41 -14.67 -11.04
CA LEU A 137 0.67 -15.72 -12.03
C LEU A 137 -0.58 -16.04 -12.86
N ALA A 138 -1.75 -16.15 -12.21
CA ALA A 138 -3.01 -16.33 -12.91
C ALA A 138 -3.34 -15.11 -13.80
N ALA A 139 -3.15 -13.90 -13.27
CA ALA A 139 -3.37 -12.66 -14.02
C ALA A 139 -2.45 -12.56 -15.25
N LEU A 140 -1.18 -12.95 -15.13
CA LEU A 140 -0.23 -12.96 -16.22
C LEU A 140 -0.72 -13.82 -17.38
N VAL A 141 -1.22 -15.03 -17.08
CA VAL A 141 -1.84 -15.89 -18.10
C VAL A 141 -3.06 -15.19 -18.70
N LEU A 142 -3.97 -14.69 -17.87
CA LEU A 142 -5.20 -14.05 -18.32
C LEU A 142 -4.98 -12.80 -19.18
N TYR A 143 -3.90 -12.03 -18.93
CA TYR A 143 -3.56 -10.84 -19.70
C TYR A 143 -3.40 -11.10 -21.20
N PHE A 144 -2.92 -12.29 -21.58
CA PHE A 144 -2.84 -12.69 -22.99
C PHE A 144 -4.20 -12.91 -23.66
N LEU A 145 -5.27 -13.15 -22.88
CA LEU A 145 -6.61 -13.46 -23.36
C LEU A 145 -7.55 -12.24 -23.37
N VAL A 146 -7.41 -11.32 -22.41
CA VAL A 146 -8.38 -10.22 -22.21
C VAL A 146 -8.26 -9.07 -23.21
N GLY A 147 -7.10 -8.89 -23.85
CA GLY A 147 -6.89 -7.83 -24.86
C GLY A 147 -7.35 -6.44 -24.38
N PRO A 148 -8.31 -5.77 -25.05
CA PRO A 148 -8.82 -4.45 -24.64
C PRO A 148 -9.43 -4.40 -23.23
N LEU A 149 -9.84 -5.53 -22.65
CA LEU A 149 -10.41 -5.60 -21.30
C LEU A 149 -9.33 -5.66 -20.20
N ALA A 150 -8.05 -5.52 -20.55
CA ALA A 150 -6.92 -5.47 -19.61
C ALA A 150 -7.12 -4.51 -18.41
N PRO A 151 -7.69 -3.29 -18.56
CA PRO A 151 -7.95 -2.43 -17.41
C PRO A 151 -8.93 -3.02 -16.38
N LEU A 152 -9.94 -3.77 -16.83
CA LEU A 152 -10.89 -4.43 -15.93
C LEU A 152 -10.23 -5.58 -15.18
N LEU A 153 -9.34 -6.33 -15.84
CA LEU A 153 -8.52 -7.36 -15.19
C LEU A 153 -7.60 -6.72 -14.15
N PHE A 154 -6.93 -5.61 -14.50
CA PHE A 154 -6.09 -4.85 -13.59
C PHE A 154 -6.85 -4.43 -12.33
N TRP A 155 -8.03 -3.81 -12.46
CA TRP A 155 -8.84 -3.41 -11.31
C TRP A 155 -9.35 -4.61 -10.51
N THR A 156 -9.71 -5.71 -11.17
CA THR A 156 -10.18 -6.93 -10.49
C THR A 156 -9.07 -7.55 -9.65
N VAL A 157 -7.89 -7.72 -10.22
CA VAL A 157 -6.71 -8.31 -9.55
C VAL A 157 -6.28 -7.42 -8.38
N ASN A 158 -6.05 -6.13 -8.63
CA ASN A 158 -5.63 -5.21 -7.58
C ASN A 158 -6.72 -5.03 -6.54
N GLY A 159 -7.99 -4.93 -6.94
CA GLY A 159 -9.11 -4.80 -6.02
C GLY A 159 -9.25 -6.00 -5.09
N TYR A 160 -9.04 -7.22 -5.60
CA TYR A 160 -8.99 -8.42 -4.77
C TYR A 160 -7.84 -8.36 -3.75
N LEU A 161 -6.62 -8.03 -4.19
CA LEU A 161 -5.44 -7.98 -3.33
C LEU A 161 -5.58 -6.89 -2.26
N LEU A 162 -5.97 -5.67 -2.65
CA LEU A 162 -6.24 -4.56 -1.74
C LEU A 162 -7.34 -4.93 -0.74
N GLY A 163 -8.48 -5.40 -1.23
CA GLY A 163 -9.61 -5.77 -0.39
C GLY A 163 -9.21 -6.79 0.67
N ARG A 164 -8.53 -7.86 0.23
CA ARG A 164 -8.05 -8.91 1.12
C ARG A 164 -7.10 -8.38 2.18
N GLU A 165 -6.10 -7.59 1.80
CA GLU A 165 -5.01 -7.16 2.69
C GLU A 165 -5.46 -6.09 3.68
N TYR A 166 -6.00 -4.99 3.20
CA TYR A 166 -6.39 -3.87 4.07
C TYR A 166 -7.52 -4.27 5.02
N PHE A 167 -8.48 -5.10 4.58
CA PHE A 167 -9.51 -5.62 5.48
C PHE A 167 -8.94 -6.57 6.53
N GLN A 168 -8.06 -7.49 6.12
CA GLN A 168 -7.43 -8.44 7.04
C GLN A 168 -6.66 -7.70 8.12
N MET A 169 -5.86 -6.71 7.74
CA MET A 169 -5.12 -5.87 8.68
C MET A 169 -6.03 -5.14 9.67
N ALA A 170 -7.07 -4.47 9.17
CA ALA A 170 -8.04 -3.76 10.01
C ALA A 170 -8.75 -4.69 10.99
N ALA A 171 -9.19 -5.87 10.53
CA ALA A 171 -9.89 -6.84 11.37
C ALA A 171 -8.96 -7.53 12.38
N MET A 172 -7.69 -7.78 12.01
CA MET A 172 -6.70 -8.42 12.88
C MET A 172 -6.43 -7.63 14.16
N ARG A 173 -6.50 -6.30 14.08
CA ARG A 173 -6.34 -5.40 15.24
C ARG A 173 -7.32 -5.66 16.38
N ARG A 174 -8.49 -6.24 16.08
CA ARG A 174 -9.58 -6.42 17.05
C ARG A 174 -9.98 -7.88 17.27
N LEU A 175 -9.93 -8.70 16.21
CA LEU A 175 -10.36 -10.11 16.26
C LEU A 175 -9.20 -11.11 16.25
N GLY A 176 -7.96 -10.63 16.15
CA GLY A 176 -6.79 -11.45 15.87
C GLY A 176 -6.86 -12.13 14.50
N ARG A 177 -5.82 -12.91 14.16
CA ARG A 177 -5.70 -13.53 12.82
C ARG A 177 -6.84 -14.45 12.47
N LYS A 178 -7.25 -15.33 13.39
CA LYS A 178 -8.34 -16.31 13.15
C LYS A 178 -9.68 -15.63 12.91
N GLY A 179 -10.04 -14.67 13.76
CA GLY A 179 -11.30 -13.94 13.64
C GLY A 179 -11.35 -13.05 12.39
N ALA A 180 -10.24 -12.40 12.05
CA ALA A 180 -10.12 -11.63 10.81
C ALA A 180 -10.35 -12.49 9.56
N VAL A 181 -9.71 -13.67 9.49
CA VAL A 181 -9.92 -14.61 8.37
C VAL A 181 -11.37 -15.07 8.29
N ALA A 182 -11.99 -15.40 9.43
CA ALA A 182 -13.38 -15.85 9.47
C ALA A 182 -14.35 -14.76 8.98
N LEU A 183 -14.21 -13.53 9.48
CA LEU A 183 -15.06 -12.40 9.09
C LEU A 183 -14.88 -12.07 7.60
N ARG A 184 -13.64 -12.08 7.10
CA ARG A 184 -13.35 -11.85 5.67
C ARG A 184 -13.99 -12.91 4.78
N LYS A 185 -13.94 -14.19 5.17
CA LYS A 185 -14.56 -15.29 4.42
C LYS A 185 -16.09 -15.12 4.33
N ARG A 186 -16.73 -14.66 5.41
CA ARG A 186 -18.17 -14.41 5.46
C ARG A 186 -18.58 -13.23 4.57
N HIS A 187 -17.80 -12.15 4.57
CA HIS A 187 -18.12 -10.91 3.84
C HIS A 187 -17.26 -10.71 2.59
N GLY A 188 -16.78 -11.80 1.98
CA GLY A 188 -15.78 -11.75 0.91
C GLY A 188 -16.20 -10.89 -0.29
N LEU A 189 -17.46 -10.95 -0.69
CA LEU A 189 -17.99 -10.12 -1.79
C LEU A 189 -17.97 -8.62 -1.44
N THR A 190 -18.36 -8.26 -0.22
CA THR A 190 -18.34 -6.87 0.26
C THR A 190 -16.92 -6.33 0.32
N VAL A 191 -15.99 -7.15 0.83
CA VAL A 191 -14.56 -6.82 0.92
C VAL A 191 -13.96 -6.65 -0.47
N PHE A 192 -14.27 -7.56 -1.39
CA PHE A 192 -13.84 -7.49 -2.79
C PHE A 192 -14.40 -6.25 -3.49
N ALA A 193 -15.69 -5.96 -3.36
CA ALA A 193 -16.31 -4.78 -3.97
C ALA A 193 -15.71 -3.46 -3.45
N ALA A 194 -15.42 -3.37 -2.16
CA ALA A 194 -14.72 -2.22 -1.59
C ALA A 194 -13.28 -2.10 -2.14
N GLY A 195 -12.59 -3.23 -2.29
CA GLY A 195 -11.27 -3.29 -2.89
C GLY A 195 -11.27 -2.87 -4.36
N LEU A 196 -12.27 -3.30 -5.14
CA LEU A 196 -12.44 -2.92 -6.53
C LEU A 196 -12.61 -1.40 -6.69
N LEU A 197 -13.43 -0.78 -5.83
CA LEU A 197 -13.57 0.67 -5.80
C LEU A 197 -12.27 1.38 -5.40
N MET A 198 -11.48 0.81 -4.49
CA MET A 198 -10.16 1.31 -4.13
C MET A 198 -9.12 1.11 -5.24
N ALA A 199 -9.33 0.18 -6.17
CA ALA A 199 -8.41 -0.08 -7.27
C ALA A 199 -8.57 0.92 -8.43
N VAL A 200 -9.74 1.55 -8.59
CA VAL A 200 -9.96 2.54 -9.66
C VAL A 200 -8.99 3.73 -9.57
N PRO A 201 -8.79 4.37 -8.40
CA PRO A 201 -7.85 5.48 -8.30
C PRO A 201 -6.37 5.08 -8.42
N LEU A 202 -6.02 3.79 -8.33
CA LEU A 202 -4.63 3.33 -8.58
C LEU A 202 -4.16 3.66 -10.00
N SER A 203 -5.09 3.82 -10.95
CA SER A 203 -4.76 4.21 -12.32
C SER A 203 -4.23 5.65 -12.43
N LEU A 204 -4.32 6.46 -11.36
CA LEU A 204 -3.81 7.82 -11.31
C LEU A 204 -2.49 7.87 -10.51
N PRO A 205 -1.33 8.15 -11.16
CA PRO A 205 -0.01 8.07 -10.53
C PRO A 205 0.12 8.90 -9.25
N LEU A 206 -0.41 10.11 -9.23
CA LEU A 206 -0.34 11.01 -8.07
C LEU A 206 -1.23 10.54 -6.91
N VAL A 207 -2.36 9.90 -7.22
CA VAL A 207 -3.32 9.43 -6.20
C VAL A 207 -2.77 8.19 -5.50
N ASN A 208 -1.96 7.38 -6.19
CA ASN A 208 -1.37 6.15 -5.66
C ASN A 208 -0.59 6.37 -4.34
N LEU A 209 0.01 7.55 -4.14
CA LEU A 209 0.72 7.91 -2.90
C LEU A 209 -0.19 7.96 -1.67
N VAL A 210 -1.48 8.27 -1.84
CA VAL A 210 -2.44 8.44 -0.74
C VAL A 210 -3.28 7.16 -0.54
N ILE A 211 -3.27 6.24 -1.51
CA ILE A 211 -4.07 5.02 -1.49
C ILE A 211 -3.84 4.16 -0.25
N PRO A 212 -2.62 3.94 0.25
CA PRO A 212 -2.45 3.15 1.46
C PRO A 212 -3.15 3.75 2.68
N ILE A 213 -3.09 5.07 2.82
CA ILE A 213 -3.74 5.81 3.91
C ILE A 213 -5.26 5.71 3.77
N LEU A 214 -5.78 5.93 2.57
CA LEU A 214 -7.22 5.81 2.29
C LEU A 214 -7.70 4.37 2.48
N GLY A 215 -6.92 3.39 2.05
CA GLY A 215 -7.20 1.97 2.21
C GLY A 215 -7.33 1.59 3.68
N ALA A 216 -6.34 1.92 4.51
CA ALA A 216 -6.41 1.68 5.96
C ALA A 216 -7.68 2.29 6.56
N ALA A 217 -8.00 3.55 6.23
CA ALA A 217 -9.17 4.22 6.77
C ALA A 217 -10.51 3.61 6.30
N VAL A 218 -10.67 3.38 4.99
CA VAL A 218 -11.88 2.80 4.40
C VAL A 218 -12.14 1.42 4.96
N PHE A 219 -11.11 0.56 5.01
CA PHE A 219 -11.26 -0.81 5.50
C PHE A 219 -11.42 -0.89 7.01
N THR A 220 -10.89 0.06 7.78
CA THR A 220 -11.21 0.21 9.22
C THR A 220 -12.69 0.52 9.43
N HIS A 221 -13.24 1.48 8.68
CA HIS A 221 -14.69 1.75 8.74
C HIS A 221 -15.54 0.58 8.26
N LEU A 222 -15.09 -0.12 7.21
CA LEU A 222 -15.79 -1.28 6.69
C LEU A 222 -15.81 -2.42 7.72
N TYR A 223 -14.68 -2.68 8.38
CA TYR A 223 -14.57 -3.64 9.48
C TYR A 223 -15.59 -3.33 10.57
N HIS A 224 -15.58 -2.12 11.13
CA HIS A 224 -16.50 -1.75 12.22
C HIS A 224 -17.97 -1.82 11.78
N GLY A 225 -18.26 -1.44 10.53
CA GLY A 225 -19.60 -1.57 9.97
C GLY A 225 -20.08 -3.02 9.82
N LEU A 226 -19.17 -3.96 9.50
CA LEU A 226 -19.49 -5.38 9.40
C LEU A 226 -19.54 -6.07 10.77
N ALA A 227 -18.62 -5.74 11.68
CA ALA A 227 -18.59 -6.26 13.04
C ALA A 227 -19.86 -5.91 13.82
N ALA A 228 -20.34 -4.66 13.69
CA ALA A 228 -21.61 -4.22 14.28
C ALA A 228 -22.82 -5.02 13.77
N ARG A 229 -22.79 -5.50 12.51
CA ARG A 229 -23.89 -6.31 11.95
C ARG A 229 -23.87 -7.76 12.41
N GLU A 230 -22.71 -8.30 12.77
CA GLU A 230 -22.62 -9.67 13.32
C GLU A 230 -22.93 -9.72 14.82
N GLY A 231 -23.23 -8.58 15.47
CA GLY A 231 -23.38 -8.53 16.93
C GLY A 231 -22.06 -8.83 17.67
N ALA A 232 -20.95 -8.87 16.95
CA ALA A 232 -19.60 -9.09 17.47
C ALA A 232 -18.95 -7.78 17.92
N ALA A 233 -19.77 -6.81 18.33
CA ALA A 233 -19.27 -5.58 18.92
C ALA A 233 -18.64 -5.91 20.28
N PRO A 234 -17.40 -5.51 20.57
CA PRO A 234 -17.02 -5.21 21.94
C PRO A 234 -17.82 -4.02 22.48
#